data_AF-G4Z355-F1
#
_entry.id   AF-G4Z355-F1
#
_cell.length_a   1.000
_cell.length_b   1.000
_cell.length_c   1.000
_cell.angle_alpha   90.00
_cell.angle_beta   90.00
_cell.angle_gamma   90.00
#
_symmetry.space_group_name_H-M   'P 1'
#
loop_
_entity.id
_entity.type
_entity.pdbx_description
1 polymer ?
#
loop_
_entity_poly.entity_id
_entity_poly.type
_entity_poly.pdbx_seq_one_letter_code
_entity_poly.pdbx_strand_id
1 'polypeptide(L)'
;MCNPIEGCFSTLKARIKAYLALSHEEMMNVPYGQKTELRMQLLEKAAEHAMPCMDLRLANKMARHCALSVAAAIRGEPMEYGT
;
A
#
# COMPACT_ATOMS: atom_id res chain seq x y z
N MET A 1 -0.70 13.51 -6.28
CA MET A 1 -1.78 14.00 -5.38
C MET A 1 -1.23 13.99 -3.97
N CYS A 2 -1.22 15.14 -3.26
CA CYS A 2 -0.78 15.20 -1.87
C CYS A 2 -1.96 14.95 -0.94
N ASN A 3 -2.37 13.69 -0.82
CA ASN A 3 -3.40 13.26 0.12
C ASN A 3 -2.80 12.23 1.08
N PRO A 4 -2.77 12.51 2.40
CA PRO A 4 -2.18 11.60 3.36
C PRO A 4 -2.90 10.25 3.43
N ILE A 5 -4.21 10.23 3.15
CA ILE A 5 -5.02 9.01 3.14
C ILE A 5 -4.60 8.10 1.98
N GLU A 6 -4.41 8.66 0.78
CA GLU A 6 -3.90 7.92 -0.38
C GLU A 6 -2.50 7.35 -0.13
N GLY A 7 -1.63 8.09 0.57
CA GLY A 7 -0.31 7.60 0.98
C GLY A 7 -0.38 6.41 1.94
N CYS A 8 -1.33 6.43 2.89
CA CYS A 8 -1.57 5.32 3.80
C CYS A 8 -2.06 4.07 3.04
N PHE A 9 -3.05 4.22 2.17
CA PHE A 9 -3.54 3.10 1.34
C PHE A 9 -2.48 2.58 0.36
N SER A 10 -1.61 3.45 -0.16
CA SER A 10 -0.47 3.03 -0.99
C SER A 10 0.50 2.15 -0.21
N THR A 11 0.75 2.48 1.07
CA THR A 11 1.57 1.67 1.98
C THR A 11 0.93 0.31 2.27
N LEU A 12 -0.38 0.29 2.57
CA LEU A 12 -1.14 -0.95 2.76
C LEU A 12 -1.07 -1.85 1.52
N LYS A 13 -1.32 -1.27 0.34
CA LYS A 13 -1.25 -1.95 -0.95
C LYS A 13 0.14 -2.54 -1.20
N ALA A 14 1.20 -1.81 -0.87
CA ALA A 14 2.57 -2.30 -1.03
C ALA A 14 2.85 -3.51 -0.12
N ARG A 15 2.36 -3.50 1.13
CA ARG A 15 2.49 -4.65 2.04
C ARG A 15 1.69 -5.88 1.58
N ILE A 16 0.46 -5.68 1.13
CA ILE A 16 -0.35 -6.77 0.54
C ILE A 16 0.39 -7.38 -0.64
N LYS A 17 0.91 -6.54 -1.56
CA LYS A 17 1.69 -7.03 -2.70
C LYS A 17 2.94 -7.81 -2.29
N ALA A 18 3.66 -7.36 -1.26
CA ALA A 18 4.82 -8.06 -0.74
C ALA A 18 4.45 -9.45 -0.20
N TYR A 19 3.35 -9.54 0.55
CA TYR A 19 2.82 -10.82 1.03
C TYR A 19 2.47 -11.76 -0.14
N LEU A 20 1.71 -11.26 -1.13
CA LEU A 20 1.31 -12.05 -2.29
C LEU A 20 2.51 -12.51 -3.14
N ALA A 21 3.57 -11.70 -3.22
CA ALA A 21 4.80 -12.07 -3.90
C ALA A 21 5.49 -13.27 -3.23
N LEU A 22 5.42 -13.36 -1.90
CA LEU A 22 5.92 -14.52 -1.13
C LEU A 22 4.99 -15.74 -1.29
N SER A 23 3.68 -15.53 -1.36
CA SER A 23 2.66 -16.58 -1.60
C SER A 23 2.41 -16.86 -3.09
N HIS A 24 3.41 -16.66 -3.96
CA HIS A 24 3.21 -16.78 -5.41
C HIS A 24 2.72 -18.17 -5.84
N GLU A 25 3.28 -19.24 -5.24
CA GLU A 25 2.85 -20.61 -5.55
C GLU A 25 1.39 -20.86 -5.14
N GLU A 26 0.98 -20.44 -3.94
CA GLU A 26 -0.42 -20.53 -3.48
C GLU A 26 -1.38 -19.76 -4.38
N MET A 27 -0.93 -18.65 -4.97
CA MET A 27 -1.73 -17.84 -5.89
C MET A 27 -1.86 -18.46 -7.30
N MET A 28 -0.82 -19.16 -7.77
CA MET A 28 -0.76 -19.68 -9.14
C MET A 28 -1.20 -21.16 -9.26
N ASN A 29 -0.89 -21.99 -8.26
CA ASN A 29 -1.12 -23.44 -8.28
C ASN A 29 -2.49 -23.80 -7.68
N VAL A 30 -3.55 -23.19 -8.22
CA VAL A 30 -4.92 -23.38 -7.75
C VAL A 30 -5.74 -24.23 -8.73
N PRO A 31 -6.51 -25.23 -8.27
CA PRO A 31 -7.36 -26.06 -9.14
C PRO A 31 -8.31 -25.21 -10.01
N TYR A 32 -8.47 -25.63 -11.26
CA TYR A 32 -9.47 -25.04 -12.16
C TYR A 32 -10.87 -25.22 -11.55
N GLY A 33 -11.62 -24.12 -11.43
CA GLY A 33 -12.92 -24.08 -10.76
C GLY A 33 -12.89 -23.46 -9.35
N GLN A 34 -11.74 -23.48 -8.66
CA GLN A 34 -11.60 -22.88 -7.30
C GLN A 34 -10.70 -21.63 -7.29
N LYS A 35 -10.18 -21.22 -8.46
CA LYS A 35 -9.25 -20.10 -8.61
C LYS A 35 -9.70 -18.81 -7.94
N THR A 36 -10.95 -18.41 -8.17
CA THR A 36 -11.47 -17.14 -7.64
C THR A 36 -11.56 -17.19 -6.12
N GLU A 37 -12.19 -18.22 -5.56
CA GLU A 37 -12.40 -18.35 -4.12
C GLU A 37 -11.08 -18.42 -3.34
N LEU A 38 -10.18 -19.31 -3.74
CA LEU A 38 -8.90 -19.48 -3.03
C LEU A 38 -8.00 -18.25 -3.14
N ARG A 39 -8.05 -17.51 -4.27
CA ARG A 39 -7.34 -16.22 -4.39
C ARG A 39 -7.96 -15.13 -3.54
N MET A 40 -9.29 -15.11 -3.39
CA MET A 40 -9.97 -14.18 -2.49
C MET A 40 -9.59 -14.45 -1.03
N GLN A 41 -9.57 -15.72 -0.61
CA GLN A 41 -9.11 -16.11 0.73
C GLN A 41 -7.64 -15.72 0.95
N LEU A 42 -6.78 -15.89 -0.06
CA LEU A 42 -5.38 -15.45 0.04
C LEU A 42 -5.27 -13.93 0.17
N LEU A 43 -6.08 -13.17 -0.58
CA LEU A 43 -6.13 -11.72 -0.49
C LEU A 43 -6.61 -11.25 0.89
N GLU A 44 -7.59 -11.92 1.47
CA GLU A 44 -8.09 -11.63 2.82
C GLU A 44 -6.98 -11.83 3.85
N LYS A 45 -6.28 -12.98 3.82
CA LYS A 45 -5.11 -13.24 4.69
C LYS A 45 -4.01 -12.18 4.51
N ALA A 46 -3.72 -11.80 3.26
CA ALA A 46 -2.73 -10.77 2.97
C ALA A 46 -3.15 -9.41 3.53
N ALA A 47 -4.43 -9.07 3.45
CA ALA A 47 -4.98 -7.85 4.01
C ALA A 47 -4.90 -7.86 5.55
N GLU A 48 -5.33 -8.94 6.21
CA GLU A 48 -5.22 -9.13 7.65
C GLU A 48 -3.79 -8.99 8.15
N HIS A 49 -2.84 -9.62 7.47
CA HIS A 49 -1.42 -9.50 7.78
C HIS A 49 -0.90 -8.06 7.62
N ALA A 50 -1.41 -7.32 6.62
CA ALA A 50 -0.96 -5.97 6.31
C ALA A 50 -1.64 -4.89 7.18
N MET A 51 -2.85 -5.12 7.67
CA MET A 51 -3.65 -4.16 8.46
C MET A 51 -2.90 -3.48 9.61
N PRO A 52 -2.02 -4.16 10.39
CA PRO A 52 -1.25 -3.52 11.46
C PRO A 52 -0.35 -2.35 11.00
N CYS A 53 -0.10 -2.20 9.69
CA CYS A 53 0.62 -1.03 9.18
C CYS A 53 -0.19 0.26 9.20
N MET A 54 -1.52 0.17 9.26
CA MET A 54 -2.44 1.31 9.27
C MET A 54 -2.53 1.90 10.68
N ASP A 55 -1.41 2.41 11.17
CA ASP A 55 -1.29 3.03 12.48
C ASP A 55 -1.32 4.58 12.41
N LEU A 56 -1.58 5.22 13.56
CA LEU A 56 -1.56 6.69 13.66
C LEU A 56 -0.20 7.28 13.25
N ARG A 57 0.87 6.53 13.47
CA ARG A 57 2.23 6.94 13.09
C ARG A 57 2.38 7.03 11.58
N LEU A 58 1.82 6.11 10.80
CA LEU A 58 1.80 6.14 9.35
C LEU A 58 0.97 7.33 8.87
N ALA A 59 -0.22 7.53 9.43
CA ALA A 59 -1.06 8.68 9.11
C ALA A 59 -0.33 10.01 9.33
N ASN A 60 0.34 10.16 10.48
CA ASN A 60 1.12 11.34 10.79
C ASN A 60 2.33 11.52 9.85
N LYS A 61 3.02 10.44 9.47
CA LYS A 61 4.10 10.50 8.48
C LYS A 61 3.60 10.98 7.12
N MET A 62 2.46 10.46 6.66
CA MET A 62 1.87 10.86 5.37
C MET A 62 1.35 12.29 5.41
N ALA A 63 0.75 12.71 6.52
CA ALA A 63 0.31 14.10 6.74
C ALA A 63 1.49 15.06 6.70
N ARG A 64 2.57 14.74 7.42
CA ARG A 64 3.81 15.53 7.39
C ARG A 64 4.42 15.60 5.99
N HIS A 65 4.50 14.47 5.28
CA HIS A 65 5.01 14.44 3.91
C HIS A 65 4.19 15.34 2.99
N CYS A 66 2.86 15.24 3.03
CA CYS A 66 1.97 16.09 2.23
C CYS A 66 2.13 17.58 2.59
N ALA A 67 2.22 17.92 3.88
CA ALA A 67 2.45 19.30 4.32
C ALA A 67 3.77 19.88 3.80
N LEU A 68 4.85 19.09 3.83
CA LEU A 68 6.15 19.49 3.30
C LEU A 68 6.10 19.72 1.78
N SER A 69 5.48 18.79 1.05
CA SER A 69 5.31 18.91 -0.41
C SER A 69 4.46 20.12 -0.80
N VAL A 70 3.39 20.42 -0.06
CA VAL A 70 2.58 21.63 -0.27
C VAL A 70 3.40 22.89 0.03
N ALA A 71 4.16 22.91 1.12
CA ALA A 71 5.00 24.05 1.48
C ALA A 71 6.10 24.31 0.43
N ALA A 72 6.72 23.25 -0.10
CA ALA A 72 7.69 23.33 -1.20
C ALA A 72 7.06 23.92 -2.47
N ALA A 73 5.86 23.45 -2.84
CA ALA A 73 5.12 23.99 -3.98
C ALA A 73 4.77 25.48 -3.81
N ILE A 74 4.37 25.91 -2.60
CA ILE A 74 4.12 27.32 -2.29
C ILE A 74 5.39 28.17 -2.47
N ARG A 75 6.56 27.61 -2.15
CA ARG A 75 7.86 28.29 -2.35
C ARG A 75 8.36 28.25 -3.80
N GLY A 76 7.62 27.61 -4.71
CA GLY A 76 8.04 27.45 -6.11
C GLY A 76 9.22 26.50 -6.28
N GLU A 77 9.47 25.61 -5.30
CA GLU A 77 10.52 24.61 -5.41
C GLU A 77 10.19 23.62 -6.53
N PRO A 78 11.18 23.22 -7.35
CA PRO A 78 10.96 22.24 -8.41
C PRO A 78 10.53 20.89 -7.80
N MET A 79 9.64 20.20 -8.51
CA MET A 79 9.25 18.84 -8.11
C MET A 79 10.40 17.87 -8.39
N GLU A 80 10.92 17.24 -7.33
CA GLU A 80 11.89 16.14 -7.47
C GLU A 80 11.15 14.80 -7.47
N TYR A 81 11.27 14.07 -8.58
CA TYR A 81 10.90 12.65 -8.61
C TYR A 81 12.05 11.84 -8.02
N GLY A 82 11.74 10.91 -7.12
CA GLY A 82 12.75 10.00 -6.57
C GLY A 82 13.44 9.19 -7.68
N THR A 83 14.74 8.96 -7.53
CA THR A 83 15.56 8.06 -8.36
C THR A 83 15.25 6.60 -8.12
#